data_AF-A0A937EID5-F1
#
_entry.id   AF-A0A937EID5-F1
#
_cell.length_a   1.000
_cell.length_b   1.000
_cell.length_c   1.000
_cell.angle_alpha   90.00
_cell.angle_beta   90.00
_cell.angle_gamma   90.00
#
_symmetry.space_group_name_H-M   'P 1'
#
loop_
_entity.id
_entity.type
_entity.pdbx_description
1 polymer ?
#
loop_
_entity_poly.entity_id
_entity_poly.type
_entity_poly.pdbx_seq_one_letter_code
_entity_poly.pdbx_strand_id
1 'polypeptide(L)'
;MTVHENRITSVGTYYNYRVGMSQLDRLFGIASEGFDAESIIFETTQGDTSLRRDTLASLVSGVASLVPGNPNWSNLSFRATQGTRDVSVRFTRYDVSVSVSATDPTWVYGQAARLRAILRAVADERAPAERASRTATFAGLISMALLGLLIILSMLAGAELALDEGTPGRFMTGVIAGTLIATISGLTATASVNRSILNPTGEVPHENWWSRRNAMEKISLAGAVIAAAAAVGTLISAYSDMTGKK
;
A
#
# COMPACT_ATOMS: atom_id res chain seq x y z
N MET A 1 -18.83 -30.17 -32.63
CA MET A 1 -19.74 -29.01 -32.59
C MET A 1 -19.53 -28.34 -31.24
N THR A 2 -18.61 -27.37 -31.16
CA THR A 2 -18.29 -26.65 -29.91
C THR A 2 -19.36 -25.59 -29.70
N VAL A 3 -20.28 -25.84 -28.78
CA VAL A 3 -21.24 -24.83 -28.33
C VAL A 3 -20.43 -23.74 -27.65
N HIS A 4 -20.32 -22.58 -28.30
CA HIS A 4 -19.82 -21.37 -27.66
C HIS A 4 -20.88 -20.90 -26.66
N GLU A 5 -20.84 -21.46 -25.46
CA GLU A 5 -21.67 -21.02 -24.37
C GLU A 5 -21.22 -19.61 -23.97
N ASN A 6 -22.10 -18.62 -24.14
CA ASN A 6 -21.79 -17.22 -23.90
C ASN A 6 -21.62 -16.97 -22.40
N ARG A 7 -20.39 -17.11 -21.89
CA ARG A 7 -20.06 -16.89 -20.48
C ARG A 7 -19.73 -15.43 -20.22
N ILE A 8 -20.43 -14.87 -19.25
CA ILE A 8 -20.19 -13.53 -18.73
C ILE A 8 -19.11 -13.65 -17.66
N THR A 9 -18.09 -12.78 -17.72
CA THR A 9 -16.97 -12.78 -16.77
C THR A 9 -16.79 -11.39 -16.17
N SER A 10 -16.66 -11.32 -14.85
CA SER A 10 -16.27 -10.13 -14.11
C SER A 10 -14.90 -10.35 -13.46
N VAL A 11 -13.96 -9.45 -13.73
CA VAL A 11 -12.59 -9.52 -13.21
C VAL A 11 -12.31 -8.27 -12.37
N GLY A 12 -11.63 -8.45 -11.24
CA GLY A 12 -11.14 -7.37 -10.40
C GLY A 12 -9.74 -7.67 -9.86
N THR A 13 -8.87 -6.67 -9.89
CA THR A 13 -7.51 -6.77 -9.36
C THR A 13 -7.32 -5.75 -8.24
N TYR A 14 -6.76 -6.19 -7.12
CA TYR A 14 -6.52 -5.40 -5.92
C TYR A 14 -5.05 -5.50 -5.52
N TYR A 15 -4.48 -4.42 -5.01
CA TYR A 15 -3.06 -4.29 -4.69
C TYR A 15 -2.86 -4.00 -3.21
N ASN A 16 -1.62 -4.10 -2.73
CA ASN A 16 -1.21 -3.70 -1.36
C ASN A 16 -2.05 -4.36 -0.26
N TYR A 17 -2.47 -5.61 -0.49
CA TYR A 17 -3.44 -6.28 0.35
C TYR A 17 -2.81 -6.72 1.68
N ARG A 18 -3.60 -6.77 2.75
CA ARG A 18 -3.18 -7.31 4.05
C ARG A 18 -4.25 -8.24 4.57
N VAL A 19 -4.07 -9.53 4.31
CA VAL A 19 -5.10 -10.55 4.54
C VAL A 19 -4.55 -11.63 5.46
N GLY A 20 -5.18 -11.78 6.63
CA GLY A 20 -4.95 -12.86 7.58
C GLY A 20 -6.02 -13.95 7.49
N MET A 21 -5.95 -14.92 8.40
CA MET A 21 -6.83 -16.08 8.42
C MET A 21 -8.32 -15.70 8.46
N SER A 22 -8.75 -14.85 9.40
CA SER A 22 -10.16 -14.46 9.51
C SER A 22 -10.73 -13.80 8.25
N GLN A 23 -9.91 -13.05 7.52
CA GLN A 23 -10.34 -12.41 6.26
C GLN A 23 -10.33 -13.40 5.11
N LEU A 24 -9.39 -14.35 5.06
CA LEU A 24 -9.40 -15.45 4.09
C LEU A 24 -10.63 -16.35 4.28
N ASP A 25 -10.98 -16.70 5.53
CA ASP A 25 -12.15 -17.52 5.82
C ASP A 25 -13.44 -16.85 5.34
N ARG A 26 -13.58 -15.53 5.57
CA ARG A 26 -14.74 -14.76 5.05
C ARG A 26 -14.73 -14.70 3.52
N LEU A 27 -13.58 -14.42 2.92
CA LEU A 27 -13.45 -14.31 1.48
C LEU A 27 -13.79 -15.63 0.79
N PHE A 28 -13.21 -16.73 1.25
CA PHE A 28 -13.42 -18.05 0.69
C PHE A 28 -14.80 -18.60 1.03
N GLY A 29 -15.34 -18.31 2.21
CA GLY A 29 -16.72 -18.64 2.57
C GLY A 29 -17.73 -18.05 1.59
N ILE A 30 -17.59 -16.76 1.24
CA ILE A 30 -18.40 -16.15 0.18
C ILE A 30 -18.08 -16.75 -1.18
N ALA A 31 -16.80 -16.93 -1.52
CA ALA A 31 -16.40 -17.45 -2.83
C ALA A 31 -16.90 -18.88 -3.09
N SER A 32 -17.06 -19.68 -2.05
CA SER A 32 -17.59 -21.05 -2.08
C SER A 32 -19.11 -21.14 -1.97
N GLU A 33 -19.83 -20.03 -1.76
CA GLU A 33 -21.28 -20.03 -1.57
C GLU A 33 -21.99 -20.65 -2.78
N GLY A 34 -22.71 -21.75 -2.57
CA GLY A 34 -23.45 -22.45 -3.62
C GLY A 34 -22.60 -23.38 -4.50
N PHE A 35 -21.38 -23.73 -4.07
CA PHE A 35 -20.53 -24.75 -4.67
C PHE A 35 -20.43 -25.98 -3.76
N ASP A 36 -20.35 -27.17 -4.36
CA ASP A 36 -20.09 -28.40 -3.61
C ASP A 36 -18.62 -28.47 -3.17
N ALA A 37 -18.33 -29.13 -2.05
CA ALA A 37 -16.96 -29.24 -1.51
C ALA A 37 -15.97 -29.84 -2.53
N GLU A 38 -16.41 -30.79 -3.36
CA GLU A 38 -15.58 -31.45 -4.38
C GLU A 38 -15.20 -30.54 -5.55
N SER A 39 -15.95 -29.46 -5.73
CA SER A 39 -15.72 -28.46 -6.79
C SER A 39 -14.72 -27.36 -6.39
N ILE A 40 -14.27 -27.39 -5.13
CA ILE A 40 -13.40 -26.37 -4.53
C ILE A 40 -11.97 -26.88 -4.46
N ILE A 41 -11.05 -26.02 -4.88
CA ILE A 41 -9.63 -26.30 -4.96
C ILE A 41 -8.85 -25.11 -4.41
N PHE A 42 -7.95 -25.41 -3.49
CA PHE A 42 -6.89 -24.53 -3.03
C PHE A 42 -5.56 -25.02 -3.55
N GLU A 43 -4.74 -24.12 -4.09
CA GLU A 43 -3.42 -24.44 -4.63
C GLU A 43 -2.38 -23.39 -4.22
N THR A 44 -1.18 -23.86 -3.90
CA THR A 44 0.00 -23.02 -3.69
C THR A 44 1.26 -23.75 -4.13
N THR A 45 2.32 -23.00 -4.42
CA THR A 45 3.62 -23.55 -4.81
C THR A 45 4.69 -23.13 -3.80
N GLN A 46 5.43 -24.08 -3.27
CA GLN A 46 6.55 -23.86 -2.34
C GLN A 46 7.83 -24.41 -2.97
N GLY A 47 8.76 -23.52 -3.33
CA GLY A 47 9.89 -23.88 -4.18
C GLY A 47 9.39 -24.48 -5.50
N ASP A 48 9.80 -25.71 -5.81
CA ASP A 48 9.39 -26.44 -7.01
C ASP A 48 8.18 -27.37 -6.80
N THR A 49 7.59 -27.39 -5.59
CA THR A 49 6.48 -28.29 -5.24
C THR A 49 5.15 -27.54 -5.28
N SER A 50 4.22 -27.95 -6.15
CA SER A 50 2.83 -27.49 -6.10
C SER A 50 2.00 -28.39 -5.19
N LEU A 51 1.26 -27.77 -4.27
CA LEU A 51 0.35 -28.42 -3.34
C LEU A 51 -1.07 -28.01 -3.70
N ARG A 52 -1.94 -29.02 -3.84
CA ARG A 52 -3.37 -28.83 -4.13
C ARG A 52 -4.22 -29.58 -3.11
N ARG A 53 -5.22 -28.91 -2.54
CA ARG A 53 -6.15 -29.46 -1.53
C ARG A 53 -7.55 -28.91 -1.73
N ASP A 54 -8.52 -29.53 -1.08
CA ASP A 54 -9.95 -29.19 -1.06
C ASP A 54 -10.31 -28.11 -0.04
N THR A 55 -9.52 -27.99 1.04
CA THR A 55 -9.69 -26.96 2.07
C THR A 55 -8.41 -26.17 2.30
N LEU A 56 -8.57 -24.92 2.77
CA LEU A 56 -7.44 -24.08 3.18
C LEU A 56 -6.65 -24.72 4.33
N ALA A 57 -7.34 -25.31 5.31
CA ALA A 57 -6.70 -25.97 6.45
C ALA A 57 -5.84 -27.18 6.01
N SER A 58 -6.36 -28.03 5.11
CA SER A 58 -5.59 -29.12 4.51
C SER A 58 -4.36 -28.60 3.75
N LEU A 59 -4.49 -27.47 3.04
CA LEU A 59 -3.38 -26.86 2.32
C LEU A 59 -2.30 -26.34 3.28
N VAL A 60 -2.70 -25.62 4.32
CA VAL A 60 -1.80 -25.10 5.36
C VAL A 60 -1.05 -26.23 6.06
N SER A 61 -1.75 -27.31 6.44
CA SER A 61 -1.12 -28.49 7.02
C SER A 61 -0.13 -29.15 6.07
N GLY A 62 -0.46 -29.23 4.78
CA GLY A 62 0.44 -29.76 3.75
C GLY A 62 1.71 -28.92 3.59
N VAL A 63 1.57 -27.59 3.57
CA VAL A 63 2.72 -26.67 3.50
C VAL A 63 3.59 -26.79 4.75
N ALA A 64 2.99 -26.84 5.94
CA ALA A 64 3.72 -26.96 7.20
C ALA A 64 4.54 -28.26 7.28
N SER A 65 4.07 -29.35 6.65
CA SER A 65 4.82 -30.61 6.55
C SER A 65 6.03 -30.53 5.60
N LEU A 66 5.98 -29.67 4.59
CA LEU A 66 7.04 -29.49 3.60
C LEU A 66 8.09 -28.47 4.07
N VAL A 67 7.63 -27.36 4.64
CA VAL A 67 8.46 -26.24 5.09
C VAL A 67 8.09 -25.92 6.54
N PRO A 68 8.81 -26.49 7.53
CA PRO A 68 8.54 -26.22 8.93
C PRO A 68 8.87 -24.76 9.28
N GLY A 69 8.07 -24.16 10.17
CA GLY A 69 8.25 -22.77 10.61
C GLY A 69 7.28 -21.80 9.95
N ASN A 70 7.78 -20.68 9.42
CA ASN A 70 6.97 -19.64 8.80
C ASN A 70 7.15 -19.66 7.27
N PRO A 71 6.35 -20.45 6.53
CA PRO A 71 6.44 -20.55 5.08
C PRO A 71 6.09 -19.22 4.42
N ASN A 72 6.77 -18.91 3.31
CA ASN A 72 6.49 -17.72 2.55
C ASN A 72 5.24 -17.92 1.68
N TRP A 73 4.16 -17.22 2.02
CA TRP A 73 2.90 -17.26 1.27
C TRP A 73 2.87 -16.13 0.24
N SER A 74 3.19 -16.45 -1.02
CA SER A 74 3.23 -15.45 -2.10
C SER A 74 2.35 -15.76 -3.30
N ASN A 75 1.66 -16.90 -3.26
CA ASN A 75 1.04 -17.53 -4.42
C ASN A 75 -0.05 -18.52 -3.96
N LEU A 76 -1.05 -18.01 -3.25
CA LEU A 76 -2.22 -18.79 -2.87
C LEU A 76 -3.30 -18.61 -3.94
N SER A 77 -3.89 -19.70 -4.38
CA SER A 77 -5.02 -19.66 -5.30
C SER A 77 -6.18 -20.50 -4.77
N PHE A 78 -7.38 -20.00 -5.04
CA PHE A 78 -8.64 -20.64 -4.78
C PHE A 78 -9.40 -20.70 -6.10
N ARG A 79 -10.06 -21.82 -6.35
CA ARG A 79 -10.96 -22.00 -7.48
C ARG A 79 -12.14 -22.86 -7.07
N ALA A 80 -13.34 -22.40 -7.38
CA ALA A 80 -14.57 -23.17 -7.29
C ALA A 80 -15.22 -23.23 -8.67
N THR A 81 -15.50 -24.42 -9.20
CA THR A 81 -16.04 -24.59 -10.56
C THR A 81 -17.14 -25.64 -10.57
N GLN A 82 -18.39 -25.25 -10.87
CA GLN A 82 -19.53 -26.16 -10.92
C GLN A 82 -20.47 -25.76 -12.08
N GLY A 83 -20.63 -26.67 -13.04
CA GLY A 83 -21.39 -26.39 -14.26
C GLY A 83 -20.86 -25.17 -15.00
N THR A 84 -21.71 -24.17 -15.22
CA THR A 84 -21.33 -22.91 -15.90
C THR A 84 -20.71 -21.88 -14.95
N ARG A 85 -20.75 -22.09 -13.63
CA ARG A 85 -20.25 -21.16 -12.61
C ARG A 85 -18.78 -21.45 -12.29
N ASP A 86 -17.97 -20.41 -12.27
CA ASP A 86 -16.56 -20.47 -11.88
C ASP A 86 -16.20 -19.20 -11.10
N VAL A 87 -15.61 -19.39 -9.91
CA VAL A 87 -15.04 -18.33 -9.09
C VAL A 87 -13.58 -18.68 -8.87
N SER A 88 -12.69 -17.74 -9.16
CA SER A 88 -11.27 -17.88 -8.84
C SER A 88 -10.75 -16.64 -8.12
N VAL A 89 -9.92 -16.89 -7.12
CA VAL A 89 -9.22 -15.87 -6.36
C VAL A 89 -7.75 -16.26 -6.34
N ARG A 90 -6.88 -15.38 -6.82
CA ARG A 90 -5.43 -15.63 -6.90
C ARG A 90 -4.70 -14.51 -6.19
N PHE A 91 -4.00 -14.87 -5.13
CA PHE A 91 -3.03 -14.01 -4.46
C PHE A 91 -1.67 -14.21 -5.11
N THR A 92 -1.03 -13.12 -5.49
CA THR A 92 0.37 -13.05 -5.91
C THR A 92 1.14 -12.22 -4.89
N ARG A 93 2.47 -12.11 -5.02
CA ARG A 93 3.27 -11.21 -4.18
C ARG A 93 2.77 -9.75 -4.21
N TYR A 94 2.10 -9.32 -5.27
CA TYR A 94 1.79 -7.90 -5.49
C TYR A 94 0.29 -7.60 -5.46
N ASP A 95 -0.53 -8.55 -5.90
CA ASP A 95 -1.95 -8.33 -6.14
C ASP A 95 -2.82 -9.53 -5.72
N VAL A 96 -4.12 -9.27 -5.60
CA VAL A 96 -5.18 -10.27 -5.55
C VAL A 96 -6.03 -10.07 -6.78
N SER A 97 -6.12 -11.11 -7.59
CA SER A 97 -6.99 -11.14 -8.76
C SER A 97 -8.20 -12.02 -8.49
N VAL A 98 -9.39 -11.49 -8.71
CA VAL A 98 -10.67 -12.20 -8.59
C VAL A 98 -11.30 -12.29 -9.97
N SER A 99 -11.77 -13.47 -10.34
CA SER A 99 -12.58 -13.68 -11.54
C SER A 99 -13.82 -14.46 -11.17
N VAL A 100 -14.98 -13.98 -11.60
CA VAL A 100 -16.27 -14.64 -11.46
C VAL A 100 -16.85 -14.79 -12.86
N SER A 101 -17.21 -16.01 -13.25
CA SER A 101 -17.83 -16.28 -14.55
C SER A 101 -19.02 -17.23 -14.46
N ALA A 102 -20.09 -16.90 -15.17
CA ALA A 102 -21.27 -17.74 -15.35
C ALA A 102 -22.09 -17.32 -16.57
N THR A 103 -23.15 -18.06 -16.87
CA THR A 103 -24.13 -17.68 -17.91
C THR A 103 -25.15 -16.66 -17.40
N ASP A 104 -25.43 -16.62 -16.09
CA ASP A 104 -26.35 -15.64 -15.47
C ASP A 104 -25.61 -14.35 -15.05
N PRO A 105 -25.86 -13.19 -15.70
CA PRO A 105 -25.22 -11.92 -15.33
C PRO A 105 -25.54 -11.48 -13.91
N THR A 106 -26.76 -11.73 -13.43
CA THR A 106 -27.21 -11.27 -12.11
C THR A 106 -26.38 -11.93 -11.03
N TRP A 107 -26.16 -13.24 -11.16
CA TRP A 107 -25.28 -14.00 -10.29
C TRP A 107 -23.83 -13.51 -10.38
N VAL A 108 -23.29 -13.31 -11.60
CA VAL A 108 -21.90 -12.84 -11.79
C VAL A 108 -21.65 -11.50 -11.10
N TYR A 109 -22.49 -10.51 -11.34
CA TYR A 109 -22.32 -9.18 -10.76
C TYR A 109 -22.60 -9.16 -9.25
N GLY A 110 -23.59 -9.93 -8.78
CA GLY A 110 -23.87 -10.07 -7.35
C GLY A 110 -22.70 -10.68 -6.59
N GLN A 111 -22.15 -11.79 -7.10
CA GLN A 111 -21.02 -12.47 -6.48
C GLN A 111 -19.74 -11.64 -6.55
N ALA A 112 -19.46 -11.00 -7.69
CA ALA A 112 -18.34 -10.08 -7.83
C ALA A 112 -18.45 -8.88 -6.88
N ALA A 113 -19.65 -8.33 -6.66
CA ALA A 113 -19.86 -7.22 -5.72
C ALA A 113 -19.60 -7.64 -4.27
N ARG A 114 -20.03 -8.83 -3.86
CA ARG A 114 -19.77 -9.36 -2.50
C ARG A 114 -18.28 -9.57 -2.26
N LEU A 115 -17.57 -10.20 -3.20
CA LEU A 115 -16.11 -10.39 -3.12
C LEU A 115 -15.36 -9.06 -3.10
N ARG A 116 -15.80 -8.10 -3.94
CA ARG A 116 -15.26 -6.74 -3.96
C ARG A 116 -15.44 -6.02 -2.64
N ALA A 117 -16.60 -6.16 -1.99
CA ALA A 117 -16.87 -5.52 -0.70
C ALA A 117 -15.89 -6.00 0.39
N ILE A 118 -15.58 -7.30 0.43
CA ILE A 118 -14.58 -7.85 1.36
C ILE A 118 -13.19 -7.31 1.01
N LEU A 119 -12.78 -7.40 -0.26
CA LEU A 119 -11.42 -7.05 -0.67
C LEU A 119 -11.13 -5.56 -0.51
N ARG A 120 -12.12 -4.68 -0.72
CA ARG A 120 -11.99 -3.23 -0.48
C ARG A 120 -11.65 -2.87 0.96
N ALA A 121 -12.02 -3.70 1.94
CA ALA A 121 -11.71 -3.44 3.34
C ALA A 121 -10.22 -3.73 3.66
N VAL A 122 -9.55 -4.55 2.85
CA VAL A 122 -8.22 -5.11 3.15
C VAL A 122 -7.18 -4.88 2.05
N ALA A 123 -7.60 -4.35 0.90
CA ALA A 123 -6.77 -4.14 -0.28
C ALA A 123 -7.19 -2.87 -1.05
N ASP A 124 -6.25 -2.33 -1.81
CA ASP A 124 -6.43 -1.13 -2.61
C ASP A 124 -6.81 -1.47 -4.06
N GLU A 125 -7.70 -0.72 -4.69
CA GLU A 125 -8.06 -0.95 -6.10
C GLU A 125 -7.07 -0.34 -7.10
N ARG A 126 -6.12 0.48 -6.63
CA ARG A 126 -5.18 1.20 -7.51
C ARG A 126 -3.80 0.56 -7.45
N ALA A 127 -3.18 0.42 -8.62
CA ALA A 127 -1.82 -0.07 -8.71
C ALA A 127 -0.85 0.84 -7.93
N PRO A 128 0.18 0.25 -7.28
CA PRO A 128 1.14 1.01 -6.50
C PRO A 128 1.89 2.05 -7.35
N ALA A 129 2.12 1.79 -8.64
CA ALA A 129 2.77 2.74 -9.55
C ALA A 129 1.93 4.02 -9.79
N GLU A 130 0.60 3.91 -9.86
CA GLU A 130 -0.29 5.06 -10.02
C GLU A 130 -0.41 5.90 -8.75
N ARG A 131 -0.29 5.28 -7.57
CA ARG A 131 -0.20 6.00 -6.31
C ARG A 131 1.17 6.63 -6.12
N ALA A 132 2.24 5.88 -6.36
CA ALA A 132 3.60 6.36 -6.24
C ALA A 132 3.83 7.57 -7.15
N SER A 133 3.33 7.57 -8.40
CA SER A 133 3.43 8.74 -9.27
C SER A 133 2.67 9.94 -8.72
N ARG A 134 1.40 9.79 -8.33
CA ARG A 134 0.62 10.92 -7.77
C ARG A 134 1.21 11.46 -6.47
N THR A 135 1.64 10.58 -5.57
CA THR A 135 2.22 10.98 -4.30
C THR A 135 3.62 11.57 -4.49
N ALA A 136 4.43 11.04 -5.41
CA ALA A 136 5.73 11.62 -5.75
C ALA A 136 5.59 12.96 -6.47
N THR A 137 4.61 13.12 -7.38
CA THR A 137 4.32 14.40 -8.02
C THR A 137 3.83 15.41 -6.98
N PHE A 138 2.95 15.01 -6.07
CA PHE A 138 2.46 15.90 -5.01
C PHE A 138 3.57 16.28 -4.02
N ALA A 139 4.38 15.32 -3.57
CA ALA A 139 5.54 15.57 -2.73
C ALA A 139 6.59 16.43 -3.45
N GLY A 140 6.80 16.20 -4.74
CA GLY A 140 7.68 16.99 -5.60
C GLY A 140 7.17 18.43 -5.76
N LEU A 141 5.87 18.63 -5.95
CA LEU A 141 5.24 19.96 -6.02
C LEU A 141 5.37 20.71 -4.69
N ILE A 142 5.13 20.05 -3.56
CA ILE A 142 5.34 20.64 -2.23
C ILE A 142 6.82 20.99 -2.03
N SER A 143 7.74 20.11 -2.43
CA SER A 143 9.18 20.35 -2.29
C SER A 143 9.64 21.52 -3.17
N MET A 144 9.14 21.62 -4.40
CA MET A 144 9.40 22.74 -5.31
C MET A 144 8.79 24.05 -4.77
N ALA A 145 7.59 24.02 -4.19
CA ALA A 145 6.97 25.19 -3.58
C ALA A 145 7.76 25.67 -2.36
N LEU A 146 8.21 24.75 -1.50
CA LEU A 146 9.06 25.05 -0.35
C LEU A 146 10.43 25.60 -0.78
N LEU A 147 11.08 24.99 -1.78
CA LEU A 147 12.33 25.49 -2.34
C LEU A 147 12.16 26.88 -2.95
N GLY A 148 11.10 27.10 -3.73
CA GLY A 148 10.79 28.40 -4.32
C GLY A 148 10.56 29.47 -3.25
N LEU A 149 9.78 29.16 -2.22
CA LEU A 149 9.56 30.04 -1.08
C LEU A 149 10.88 30.38 -0.36
N LEU A 150 11.72 29.37 -0.12
CA LEU A 150 13.02 29.55 0.53
C LEU A 150 14.00 30.37 -0.31
N ILE A 151 14.01 30.20 -1.64
CA ILE A 151 14.83 31.01 -2.54
C ILE A 151 14.37 32.48 -2.49
N ILE A 152 13.07 32.73 -2.57
CA ILE A 152 12.50 34.08 -2.48
C ILE A 152 12.88 34.72 -1.13
N LEU A 153 12.71 33.99 -0.03
CA LEU A 153 13.09 34.46 1.31
C LEU A 153 14.60 34.70 1.44
N SER A 154 15.44 33.86 0.82
CA SER A 154 16.89 34.06 0.82
C SER A 154 17.33 35.25 -0.03
N MET A 155 16.61 35.57 -1.11
CA MET A 155 16.85 36.77 -1.91
C MET A 155 16.41 38.03 -1.16
N LEU A 156 15.26 37.99 -0.47
CA LEU A 156 14.80 39.08 0.39
C LEU A 156 15.76 39.32 1.58
N ALA A 157 16.16 38.26 2.28
CA ALA A 157 17.10 38.35 3.39
C ALA A 157 18.52 38.72 2.91
N GLY A 158 18.95 38.19 1.77
CA GLY A 158 20.24 38.51 1.15
C GLY A 158 20.32 39.95 0.64
N ALA A 159 19.21 40.53 0.19
CA ALA A 159 19.15 41.96 -0.15
C ALA A 159 19.34 42.86 1.09
N GLU A 160 18.97 42.39 2.28
CA GLU A 160 19.20 43.11 3.54
C GLU A 160 20.57 42.78 4.18
N LEU A 161 21.06 41.55 4.04
CA LEU A 161 22.34 41.07 4.57
C LEU A 161 23.56 41.40 3.68
N ALA A 162 23.36 41.86 2.44
CA ALA A 162 24.43 42.41 1.60
C ALA A 162 25.07 43.70 2.20
N LEU A 163 24.59 44.16 3.35
CA LEU A 163 25.16 45.25 4.13
C LEU A 163 26.13 44.79 5.23
N ASP A 164 26.27 43.48 5.50
CA ASP A 164 27.17 42.98 6.55
C ASP A 164 27.99 41.75 6.10
N GLU A 165 29.29 41.94 5.94
CA GLU A 165 30.23 40.96 5.39
C GLU A 165 30.50 39.82 6.39
N GLY A 166 29.83 38.67 6.24
CA GLY A 166 30.38 37.42 6.82
C GLY A 166 29.42 36.28 7.16
N THR A 167 28.11 36.53 7.22
CA THR A 167 27.10 35.56 7.67
C THR A 167 26.22 34.87 6.62
N PRO A 168 26.12 35.26 5.33
CA PRO A 168 25.09 34.72 4.43
C PRO A 168 25.30 33.23 4.04
N GLY A 169 26.55 32.74 4.05
CA GLY A 169 26.86 31.36 3.63
C GLY A 169 26.32 30.27 4.56
N ARG A 170 26.33 30.50 5.88
CA ARG A 170 25.91 29.49 6.88
C ARG A 170 24.38 29.33 6.93
N PHE A 171 23.65 30.42 6.76
CA PHE A 171 22.18 30.39 6.73
C PHE A 171 21.65 29.66 5.49
N MET A 172 22.18 29.98 4.30
CA MET A 172 21.81 29.27 3.07
C MET A 172 22.15 27.77 3.12
N THR A 173 23.29 27.41 3.70
CA THR A 173 23.70 25.99 3.81
C THR A 173 22.76 25.20 4.73
N GLY A 174 22.33 25.78 5.85
CA GLY A 174 21.39 25.14 6.78
C GLY A 174 20.00 24.94 6.18
N VAL A 175 19.51 25.93 5.42
CA VAL A 175 18.22 25.87 4.72
C VAL A 175 18.22 24.81 3.62
N ILE A 176 19.28 24.77 2.80
CA ILE A 176 19.42 23.77 1.73
C ILE A 176 19.51 22.36 2.32
N ALA A 177 20.34 22.17 3.37
CA ALA A 177 20.48 20.88 4.03
C ALA A 177 19.16 20.42 4.67
N GLY A 178 18.44 21.31 5.36
CA GLY A 178 17.14 21.00 5.98
C GLY A 178 16.08 20.59 4.96
N THR A 179 16.03 21.30 3.82
CA THR A 179 15.07 20.99 2.74
C THR A 179 15.41 19.67 2.06
N LEU A 180 16.69 19.38 1.85
CA LEU A 180 17.13 18.12 1.27
C LEU A 180 16.76 16.94 2.18
N ILE A 181 17.00 17.06 3.49
CA ILE A 181 16.66 16.05 4.49
C ILE A 181 15.14 15.84 4.56
N ALA A 182 14.34 16.92 4.57
CA ALA A 182 12.88 16.83 4.57
C ALA A 182 12.34 16.16 3.30
N THR A 183 12.92 16.48 2.14
CA THR A 183 12.52 15.89 0.84
C THR A 183 12.88 14.39 0.79
N ILE A 184 14.10 14.02 1.20
CA ILE A 184 14.53 12.61 1.27
C ILE A 184 13.68 11.83 2.27
N SER A 185 13.36 12.42 3.42
CA SER A 185 12.49 11.80 4.43
C SER A 185 11.05 11.62 3.93
N GLY A 186 10.50 12.59 3.19
CA GLY A 186 9.18 12.48 2.57
C GLY A 186 9.14 11.43 1.45
N LEU A 187 10.18 11.34 0.63
CA LEU A 187 10.29 10.34 -0.44
C LEU A 187 10.49 8.92 0.12
N THR A 188 11.31 8.75 1.16
CA THR A 188 11.49 7.45 1.82
C THR A 188 10.26 7.03 2.63
N ALA A 189 9.56 7.99 3.24
CA ALA A 189 8.29 7.72 3.92
C ALA A 189 7.21 7.21 2.95
N THR A 190 7.16 7.74 1.73
CA THR A 190 6.20 7.31 0.70
C THR A 190 6.63 6.00 0.00
N ALA A 191 7.92 5.73 -0.14
CA ALA A 191 8.44 4.47 -0.66
C ALA A 191 8.24 3.26 0.29
N SER A 192 8.10 3.51 1.60
CA SER A 192 7.87 2.45 2.60
C SER A 192 6.42 1.95 2.71
N VAL A 193 5.51 2.42 1.84
CA VAL A 193 4.06 2.26 2.04
C VAL A 193 3.54 0.95 1.43
N ASN A 194 3.06 0.09 2.33
CA ASN A 194 2.26 -1.13 2.12
C ASN A 194 2.85 -2.21 1.21
N ARG A 195 3.67 -3.08 1.80
CA ARG A 195 3.91 -4.41 1.24
C ARG A 195 2.64 -5.26 1.38
N SER A 196 2.27 -5.98 0.32
CA SER A 196 1.22 -6.99 0.39
C SER A 196 1.63 -8.10 1.37
N ILE A 197 0.73 -8.48 2.28
CA ILE A 197 0.95 -9.50 3.28
C ILE A 197 -0.19 -10.50 3.21
N LEU A 198 0.17 -11.77 2.99
CA LEU A 198 -0.72 -12.92 3.10
C LEU A 198 -0.28 -13.74 4.31
N ASN A 199 -1.18 -13.97 5.27
CA ASN A 199 -0.91 -14.84 6.40
C ASN A 199 -2.06 -15.85 6.61
N PRO A 200 -1.99 -17.05 6.01
CA PRO A 200 -3.03 -18.07 6.17
C PRO A 200 -3.00 -18.81 7.50
N THR A 201 -1.98 -18.61 8.35
CA THR A 201 -1.85 -19.31 9.64
C THR A 201 -2.17 -18.41 10.83
N GLY A 202 -2.34 -17.11 10.63
CA GLY A 202 -2.57 -16.17 11.71
C GLY A 202 -3.22 -14.87 11.26
N GLU A 203 -3.45 -13.99 12.22
CA GLU A 203 -4.05 -12.68 11.95
C GLU A 203 -3.00 -11.68 11.48
N VAL A 204 -3.40 -10.77 10.58
CA VAL A 204 -2.57 -9.62 10.20
C VAL A 204 -3.05 -8.41 10.98
N PRO A 205 -2.21 -7.82 11.85
CA PRO A 205 -2.60 -6.66 12.63
C PRO A 205 -3.05 -5.52 11.71
N HIS A 206 -4.27 -5.03 11.93
CA HIS A 206 -4.82 -3.82 11.30
C HIS A 206 -4.20 -2.54 11.86
N GLU A 207 -3.01 -2.65 12.42
CA GLU A 207 -2.27 -1.58 13.03
C GLU A 207 -1.97 -0.45 12.03
N ASN A 208 -2.21 0.77 12.51
CA ASN A 208 -1.93 1.98 11.75
C ASN A 208 -0.48 1.99 11.26
N TRP A 209 -0.25 2.55 10.08
CA TRP A 209 1.11 2.65 9.52
C TRP A 209 2.11 3.30 10.49
N TRP A 210 1.62 4.21 11.35
CA TRP A 210 2.38 4.85 12.42
C TRP A 210 2.86 3.86 13.49
N SER A 211 2.01 2.93 13.96
CA SER A 211 2.38 2.01 15.04
C SER A 211 3.46 1.02 14.60
N ARG A 212 3.47 0.67 13.30
CA ARG A 212 4.43 -0.25 12.66
C ARG A 212 5.85 0.29 12.48
N ARG A 213 6.05 1.61 12.57
CA ARG A 213 7.39 2.22 12.47
C ARG A 213 8.22 1.86 13.71
N ASN A 214 9.50 1.59 13.52
CA ASN A 214 10.40 1.39 14.66
C ASN A 214 10.55 2.72 15.45
N ALA A 215 11.00 2.66 16.70
CA ALA A 215 11.12 3.86 17.54
C ALA A 215 12.01 4.94 16.89
N MET A 216 13.06 4.54 16.17
CA MET A 216 14.01 5.43 15.53
C MET A 216 13.38 6.17 14.33
N GLU A 217 12.55 5.50 13.54
CA GLU A 217 11.78 6.09 12.44
C GLU A 217 10.68 7.01 12.95
N LYS A 218 10.03 6.68 14.07
CA LYS A 218 9.07 7.58 14.72
C LYS A 218 9.76 8.85 15.19
N ILE A 219 10.93 8.72 15.84
CA ILE A 219 11.74 9.85 16.31
C ILE A 219 12.22 10.69 15.14
N SER A 220 12.70 10.09 14.05
CA SER A 220 13.17 10.85 12.89
C SER A 220 12.04 11.62 12.20
N LEU A 221 10.85 11.02 12.09
CA LEU A 221 9.69 11.67 11.48
C LEU A 221 9.13 12.77 12.39
N ALA A 222 9.07 12.55 13.70
CA ALA A 222 8.75 13.58 14.68
C ALA A 222 9.77 14.73 14.65
N GLY A 223 11.07 14.41 14.59
CA GLY A 223 12.15 15.37 14.48
C GLY A 223 12.07 16.20 13.20
N ALA A 224 11.73 15.59 12.06
CA ALA A 224 11.52 16.30 10.80
C ALA A 224 10.34 17.29 10.88
N VAL A 225 9.24 16.91 11.53
CA VAL A 225 8.08 17.80 11.76
C VAL A 225 8.46 18.95 12.69
N ILE A 226 9.19 18.68 13.77
CA ILE A 226 9.66 19.72 14.71
C ILE A 226 10.62 20.68 14.00
N ALA A 227 11.55 20.17 13.19
CA ALA A 227 12.47 21.01 12.41
C ALA A 227 11.72 21.90 11.40
N ALA A 228 10.69 21.36 10.74
CA ALA A 228 9.84 22.14 9.85
C ALA A 228 9.06 23.23 10.61
N ALA A 229 8.48 22.90 11.78
CA ALA A 229 7.79 23.87 12.61
C ALA A 229 8.72 24.97 13.15
N ALA A 230 9.93 24.60 13.58
CA ALA A 230 10.95 25.53 14.02
C ALA A 230 11.37 26.48 12.89
N ALA A 231 11.56 25.95 11.67
CA ALA A 231 11.86 26.78 10.50
C ALA A 231 10.74 27.81 10.24
N VAL A 232 9.47 27.39 10.31
CA VAL A 232 8.32 28.32 10.18
C VAL A 232 8.32 29.37 11.29
N GLY A 233 8.61 28.98 12.54
CA GLY A 233 8.72 29.92 13.66
C GLY A 233 9.81 30.97 13.45
N THR A 234 10.97 30.57 12.94
CA THR A 234 12.07 31.49 12.60
C THR A 234 11.65 32.46 11.50
N LEU A 235 10.88 32.01 10.49
CA LEU A 235 10.37 32.88 9.43
C LEU A 235 9.35 33.91 9.95
N ILE A 236 8.44 33.49 10.84
CA ILE A 236 7.45 34.40 11.45
C ILE A 236 8.13 35.42 12.36
N SER A 237 9.12 34.99 13.15
CA SER A 237 9.89 35.89 14.02
C SER A 237 10.65 36.94 13.19
N ALA A 238 11.32 36.52 12.12
CA ALA A 238 12.00 37.44 11.21
C ALA A 238 11.02 38.46 10.59
N TYR A 239 9.85 38.01 10.15
CA TYR A 239 8.81 38.90 9.62
C TYR A 239 8.25 39.88 10.66
N SER A 240 8.07 39.43 11.91
CA SER A 240 7.62 40.28 13.01
C SER A 240 8.64 41.39 13.33
N ASP A 241 9.93 41.08 13.33
CA ASP A 241 10.99 42.07 13.56
C ASP A 241 11.06 43.12 12.43
N MET A 242 10.75 42.74 11.19
CA MET A 242 10.70 43.67 10.06
C MET A 242 9.50 44.62 10.11
N THR A 243 8.37 44.17 10.67
CA THR A 243 7.13 44.97 10.74
C THR A 243 7.00 45.79 12.01
N GLY A 244 7.66 45.39 13.10
CA GLY A 244 7.68 46.11 14.38
C GLY A 244 8.65 47.30 14.45
N LYS A 245 9.56 47.47 13.49
CA LYS A 245 10.51 48.60 13.41
C LYS A 245 9.94 49.83 12.67
N LYS A 246 8.67 50.16 12.86
CA LYS A 246 8.08 51.43 12.41
C LYS A 246 8.01 52.45 13.54
#